data_AF-A0A7K7S0M5-F1
#
_entry.id   AF-A0A7K7S0M5-F1
#
_cell.length_a   1.000
_cell.length_b   1.000
_cell.length_c   1.000
_cell.angle_alpha   90.00
_cell.angle_beta   90.00
_cell.angle_gamma   90.00
#
_symmetry.space_group_name_H-M   'P 1'
#
loop_
_entity.id
_entity.type
_entity.pdbx_description
1 polymer ?
#
loop_
_entity_poly.entity_id
_entity_poly.type
_entity_poly.pdbx_seq_one_letter_code
_entity_poly.pdbx_strand_id
1 'polypeptide(L)'
;CLWTLAAILKETLKDAPVARAGALKKLLAPLDAVLEGFYNAILLHHFDSHHYTSPYSEATNSLISFIDLLEALLVSRIELELPLRCQRILFLKVSYVLNIISSSIPYVIKKKLILLLKKCVLYKSREDAKSGSLFLQTPSLCEDMLALSNVVLQVVNLTWLNQIPLSGKSSYFGSSETAPGHDSQGASDQTVLRALSLVVLKALEFKIQNSATEAEIK
;
A
#
# COMPACT_ATOMS: atom_id res chain seq x y z
N CYS A 1 8.69 -13.05 14.85
CA CYS A 1 8.20 -14.01 13.84
C CYS A 1 7.83 -13.34 12.51
N LEU A 2 6.95 -12.33 12.48
CA LEU A 2 6.54 -11.66 11.23
C LEU A 2 7.70 -11.00 10.48
N TRP A 3 8.58 -10.30 11.20
CA TRP A 3 9.76 -9.68 10.60
C TRP A 3 10.70 -10.70 9.93
N THR A 4 10.86 -11.88 10.54
CA THR A 4 11.61 -13.00 9.96
C THR A 4 10.98 -13.49 8.67
N LEU A 5 9.64 -13.67 8.64
CA LEU A 5 8.93 -14.06 7.43
C LEU A 5 9.07 -12.99 6.33
N ALA A 6 8.94 -11.71 6.67
CA ALA A 6 9.13 -10.62 5.74
C ALA A 6 10.57 -10.59 5.18
N ALA A 7 11.57 -10.86 6.01
CA ALA A 7 12.96 -10.96 5.60
C ALA A 7 13.20 -12.15 4.66
N ILE A 8 12.65 -13.33 4.97
CA ILE A 8 12.73 -14.52 4.10
C ILE A 8 12.07 -14.22 2.75
N LEU A 9 10.87 -13.61 2.73
CA LEU A 9 10.21 -13.23 1.49
C LEU A 9 11.09 -12.26 0.67
N LYS A 10 11.60 -11.20 1.30
CA LYS A 10 12.48 -10.23 0.64
C LYS A 10 13.76 -10.87 0.10
N GLU A 11 14.32 -11.86 0.79
CA GLU A 11 15.51 -12.57 0.33
C GLU A 11 15.19 -13.48 -0.86
N THR A 12 14.14 -14.28 -0.77
CA THR A 12 13.70 -15.14 -1.91
C THR A 12 13.33 -14.32 -3.14
N LEU A 13 12.91 -13.06 -2.98
CA LEU A 13 12.64 -12.16 -4.10
C LEU A 13 13.91 -11.72 -4.86
N LYS A 14 15.11 -11.88 -4.28
CA LYS A 14 16.39 -11.58 -4.96
C LYS A 14 16.89 -12.72 -5.86
N ASP A 15 16.32 -13.92 -5.72
CA ASP A 15 16.72 -15.09 -6.51
C ASP A 15 16.34 -14.95 -7.99
N ALA A 16 16.95 -15.78 -8.84
CA ALA A 16 16.64 -15.83 -10.27
C ALA A 16 15.13 -16.04 -10.52
N PRO A 17 14.52 -15.41 -11.55
CA PRO A 17 13.06 -15.32 -11.69
C PRO A 17 12.30 -16.66 -11.62
N VAL A 18 12.84 -17.72 -12.25
CA VAL A 18 12.22 -19.05 -12.29
C VAL A 18 12.32 -19.77 -10.95
N ALA A 19 13.47 -19.69 -10.28
CA ALA A 19 13.69 -20.29 -8.97
C ALA A 19 12.84 -19.60 -7.89
N ARG A 20 12.76 -18.27 -7.97
CA ARG A 20 11.97 -17.39 -7.09
C ARG A 20 10.49 -17.74 -7.09
N ALA A 21 9.87 -17.92 -8.27
CA ALA A 21 8.44 -18.24 -8.37
C ALA A 21 8.10 -19.59 -7.68
N GLY A 22 8.92 -20.62 -7.93
CA GLY A 22 8.74 -21.94 -7.34
C GLY A 22 8.97 -21.96 -5.82
N ALA A 23 10.01 -21.28 -5.34
CA ALA A 23 10.31 -21.19 -3.91
C ALA A 23 9.23 -20.43 -3.14
N LEU A 24 8.81 -19.26 -3.64
CA LEU A 24 7.76 -18.46 -3.01
C LEU A 24 6.41 -19.15 -3.01
N LYS A 25 6.05 -19.85 -4.09
CA LYS A 25 4.82 -20.66 -4.12
C LYS A 25 4.86 -21.76 -3.06
N LYS A 26 5.98 -22.48 -2.92
CA LYS A 26 6.14 -23.53 -1.89
C LYS A 26 6.06 -22.97 -0.47
N LEU A 27 6.59 -21.77 -0.25
CA LEU A 27 6.57 -21.10 1.05
C LEU A 27 5.17 -20.56 1.41
N LEU A 28 4.52 -19.87 0.47
CA LEU A 28 3.27 -19.15 0.73
C LEU A 28 2.02 -20.00 0.58
N ALA A 29 1.99 -21.01 -0.29
CA ALA A 29 0.81 -21.86 -0.47
C ALA A 29 0.28 -22.50 0.84
N PRO A 30 1.12 -23.09 1.72
CA PRO A 30 0.62 -23.65 2.98
C PRO A 30 0.22 -22.57 3.99
N LEU A 31 0.74 -21.35 3.85
CA LEU A 31 0.47 -20.23 4.74
C LEU A 31 -0.70 -19.35 4.24
N ASP A 32 -1.23 -19.59 3.04
CA ASP A 32 -2.12 -18.64 2.35
C ASP A 32 -3.35 -18.28 3.20
N ALA A 33 -4.10 -19.29 3.64
CA ALA A 33 -5.30 -19.10 4.46
C ALA A 33 -4.97 -18.56 5.86
N VAL A 34 -3.83 -18.97 6.44
CA VAL A 34 -3.41 -18.54 7.78
C VAL A 34 -3.03 -17.06 7.76
N LEU A 35 -2.26 -16.64 6.76
CA LEU A 35 -1.88 -15.25 6.57
C LEU A 35 -3.11 -14.41 6.26
N GLU A 36 -4.00 -14.85 5.36
CA GLU A 36 -5.25 -14.16 5.09
C GLU A 36 -6.09 -13.95 6.36
N GLY A 37 -6.30 -14.99 7.16
CA GLY A 37 -7.02 -14.89 8.43
C GLY A 37 -6.34 -13.94 9.43
N PHE A 38 -5.01 -14.05 9.56
CA PHE A 38 -4.20 -13.19 10.41
C PHE A 38 -4.31 -11.70 10.02
N TYR A 39 -4.19 -11.41 8.73
CA TYR A 39 -4.31 -10.06 8.21
C TYR A 39 -5.71 -9.49 8.38
N ASN A 40 -6.74 -10.29 8.11
CA ASN A 40 -8.12 -9.86 8.34
C ASN A 40 -8.33 -9.50 9.82
N ALA A 41 -7.87 -10.34 10.75
CA ALA A 41 -8.02 -10.07 12.18
C ALA A 41 -7.39 -8.72 12.60
N ILE A 42 -6.21 -8.39 12.08
CA ILE A 42 -5.54 -7.12 12.37
C ILE A 42 -6.22 -5.94 11.66
N LEU A 43 -6.61 -6.10 10.40
CA LEU A 43 -7.26 -5.02 9.63
C LEU A 43 -8.65 -4.66 10.17
N LEU A 44 -9.35 -5.62 10.75
CA LEU A 44 -10.64 -5.43 11.42
C LEU A 44 -10.49 -4.90 12.85
N HIS A 45 -9.27 -4.89 13.40
CA HIS A 45 -9.02 -4.41 14.76
C HIS A 45 -9.21 -2.89 14.83
N HIS A 46 -9.91 -2.42 15.87
CA HIS A 46 -10.14 -1.00 16.10
C HIS A 46 -8.97 -0.36 16.85
N PHE A 47 -8.24 0.55 16.20
CA PHE A 47 -7.05 1.20 16.78
C PHE A 47 -7.39 2.52 17.49
N ASP A 48 -8.11 2.41 18.60
CA ASP A 48 -8.53 3.58 19.41
C ASP A 48 -7.92 3.61 20.82
N SER A 49 -7.07 2.64 21.16
CA SER A 49 -6.58 2.48 22.53
C SER A 49 -5.27 3.22 22.82
N HIS A 50 -5.11 3.63 24.08
CA HIS A 50 -3.88 4.23 24.63
C HIS A 50 -2.61 3.39 24.40
N HIS A 51 -2.74 2.12 24.00
CA HIS A 51 -1.63 1.20 23.73
C HIS A 51 -0.76 1.58 22.51
N TYR A 52 -1.29 2.41 21.61
CA TYR A 52 -0.58 2.88 20.41
C TYR A 52 -0.09 4.33 20.54
N THR A 53 -0.08 4.91 21.74
CA THR A 53 0.32 6.30 21.96
C THR A 53 1.83 6.54 21.87
N SER A 54 2.63 5.51 22.19
CA SER A 54 4.10 5.60 22.13
C SER A 54 4.64 4.98 20.83
N PRO A 55 5.48 5.71 20.07
CA PRO A 55 6.09 5.21 18.84
C PRO A 55 7.08 4.06 19.08
N TYR A 56 7.47 3.80 20.33
CA TYR A 56 8.40 2.74 20.70
C TYR A 56 7.73 1.59 21.48
N SER A 57 6.39 1.55 21.52
CA SER A 57 5.69 0.44 22.15
C SER A 57 5.83 -0.86 21.36
N GLU A 58 5.75 -2.00 22.05
CA GLU A 58 5.74 -3.32 21.43
C GLU A 58 4.59 -3.48 20.42
N ALA A 59 3.44 -2.85 20.70
CA ALA A 59 2.29 -2.80 19.81
C ALA A 59 2.61 -2.05 18.51
N THR A 60 3.32 -0.92 18.59
CA THR A 60 3.79 -0.17 17.42
C THR A 60 4.80 -0.99 16.61
N ASN A 61 5.76 -1.67 17.25
CA ASN A 61 6.74 -2.54 16.57
C ASN A 61 6.06 -3.72 15.87
N SER A 62 5.02 -4.28 16.48
CA SER A 62 4.20 -5.35 15.90
C SER A 62 3.47 -4.87 14.64
N LEU A 63 2.90 -3.66 14.67
CA LEU A 63 2.28 -3.04 13.49
C LEU A 63 3.30 -2.74 12.39
N ILE A 64 4.51 -2.26 12.73
CA ILE A 64 5.58 -2.07 11.74
C ILE A 64 5.89 -3.40 11.05
N SER A 65 6.07 -4.46 11.82
CA SER A 65 6.37 -5.80 11.31
C SER A 65 5.25 -6.34 10.43
N PHE A 66 4.00 -6.08 10.79
CA PHE A 66 2.82 -6.40 10.00
C PHE A 66 2.81 -5.68 8.65
N ILE A 67 3.11 -4.38 8.63
CA ILE A 67 3.20 -3.58 7.40
C ILE A 67 4.38 -4.03 6.53
N ASP A 68 5.53 -4.37 7.13
CA ASP A 68 6.69 -4.88 6.41
C ASP A 68 6.41 -6.21 5.70
N LEU A 69 5.64 -7.09 6.35
CA LEU A 69 5.19 -8.33 5.71
C LEU A 69 4.17 -8.06 4.60
N LEU A 70 3.26 -7.08 4.80
CA LEU A 70 2.27 -6.71 3.78
C LEU A 70 2.94 -6.13 2.54
N GLU A 71 3.99 -5.34 2.75
CA GLU A 71 4.85 -4.83 1.68
C GLU A 71 5.56 -5.97 0.94
N ALA A 72 6.13 -6.95 1.64
CA ALA A 72 6.77 -8.09 1.00
C ALA A 72 5.78 -8.94 0.17
N LEU A 73 4.57 -9.14 0.68
CA LEU A 73 3.50 -9.83 -0.02
C LEU A 73 3.03 -9.06 -1.26
N LEU A 74 2.90 -7.73 -1.17
CA LEU A 74 2.60 -6.87 -2.30
C LEU A 74 3.65 -7.02 -3.40
N VAL A 75 4.94 -6.89 -3.06
CA VAL A 75 6.05 -7.04 -4.03
C VAL A 75 6.02 -8.43 -4.66
N SER A 76 5.74 -9.46 -3.87
CA SER A 76 5.62 -10.83 -4.37
C SER A 76 4.43 -11.02 -5.33
N ARG A 77 3.27 -10.43 -5.05
CA ARG A 77 2.09 -10.43 -5.95
C ARG A 77 2.43 -9.78 -7.29
N ILE A 78 3.11 -8.65 -7.19
CA ILE A 78 3.57 -7.81 -8.28
C ILE A 78 4.49 -8.61 -9.20
N GLU A 79 5.58 -9.16 -8.67
CA GLU A 79 6.62 -9.76 -9.51
C GLU A 79 6.26 -11.14 -10.06
N LEU A 80 5.40 -11.89 -9.37
CA LEU A 80 5.12 -13.29 -9.69
C LEU A 80 3.70 -13.58 -10.14
N GLU A 81 2.77 -12.65 -9.91
CA GLU A 81 1.35 -12.76 -10.29
C GLU A 81 0.67 -14.06 -9.81
N LEU A 82 1.20 -14.66 -8.73
CA LEU A 82 0.64 -15.87 -8.13
C LEU A 82 -0.76 -15.59 -7.57
N PRO A 83 -1.76 -16.45 -7.81
CA PRO A 83 -3.14 -16.21 -7.39
C PRO A 83 -3.39 -16.60 -5.92
N LEU A 84 -2.49 -16.21 -5.01
CA LEU A 84 -2.63 -16.48 -3.57
C LEU A 84 -3.45 -15.38 -2.90
N ARG A 85 -4.33 -15.75 -1.97
CA ARG A 85 -5.21 -14.79 -1.28
C ARG A 85 -4.43 -13.85 -0.39
N CYS A 86 -3.40 -14.35 0.31
CA CYS A 86 -2.57 -13.56 1.21
C CYS A 86 -1.81 -12.43 0.51
N GLN A 87 -1.54 -12.59 -0.78
CA GLN A 87 -0.89 -11.60 -1.63
C GLN A 87 -1.85 -10.51 -2.13
N ARG A 88 -3.16 -10.79 -2.16
CA ARG A 88 -4.20 -9.87 -2.66
C ARG A 88 -4.79 -8.96 -1.59
N ILE A 89 -4.39 -9.13 -0.33
CA ILE A 89 -5.01 -8.47 0.83
C ILE A 89 -5.03 -6.95 0.70
N LEU A 90 -3.91 -6.34 0.31
CA LEU A 90 -3.84 -4.88 0.20
C LEU A 90 -4.86 -4.32 -0.82
N PHE A 91 -5.09 -5.06 -1.90
CA PHE A 91 -6.03 -4.69 -2.96
C PHE A 91 -7.48 -4.84 -2.48
N LEU A 92 -7.79 -5.98 -1.87
CA LEU A 92 -9.15 -6.35 -1.49
C LEU A 92 -9.62 -5.70 -0.18
N LYS A 93 -8.70 -5.29 0.68
CA LYS A 93 -8.98 -4.77 2.03
C LYS A 93 -8.49 -3.33 2.21
N VAL A 94 -8.37 -2.58 1.12
CA VAL A 94 -7.86 -1.19 1.15
C VAL A 94 -8.72 -0.27 2.03
N SER A 95 -10.04 -0.48 2.12
CA SER A 95 -10.92 0.29 3.02
C SER A 95 -10.47 0.21 4.49
N TYR A 96 -10.10 -0.98 4.95
CA TYR A 96 -9.59 -1.19 6.32
C TYR A 96 -8.24 -0.50 6.53
N VAL A 97 -7.36 -0.54 5.53
CA VAL A 97 -6.08 0.17 5.57
C VAL A 97 -6.29 1.68 5.67
N LEU A 98 -7.23 2.24 4.90
CA LEU A 98 -7.60 3.65 4.96
C LEU A 98 -8.21 4.01 6.33
N ASN A 99 -9.01 3.12 6.92
CA ASN A 99 -9.53 3.30 8.28
C ASN A 99 -8.40 3.34 9.33
N ILE A 100 -7.41 2.46 9.21
CA ILE A 100 -6.22 2.48 10.10
C ILE A 100 -5.47 3.81 9.95
N ILE A 101 -5.30 4.33 8.73
CA ILE A 101 -4.66 5.64 8.50
C ILE A 101 -5.46 6.78 9.19
N SER A 102 -6.79 6.70 9.20
CA SER A 102 -7.65 7.66 9.92
C SER A 102 -7.60 7.51 11.44
N SER A 103 -7.36 6.32 11.96
CA SER A 103 -7.39 6.02 13.41
C SER A 103 -6.30 6.74 14.22
N SER A 104 -6.39 6.66 15.55
CA SER A 104 -5.48 7.33 16.50
C SER A 104 -4.16 6.59 16.70
N ILE A 105 -3.48 6.23 15.62
CA ILE A 105 -2.16 5.56 15.60
C ILE A 105 -1.00 6.55 15.37
N PRO A 106 0.26 6.18 15.71
CA PRO A 106 1.42 7.02 15.48
C PRO A 106 1.57 7.41 14.02
N TYR A 107 1.94 8.67 13.77
CA TYR A 107 2.09 9.20 12.41
C TYR A 107 3.09 8.42 11.55
N VAL A 108 4.13 7.84 12.16
CA VAL A 108 5.10 6.98 11.46
C VAL A 108 4.42 5.78 10.79
N ILE A 109 3.43 5.19 11.44
CA ILE A 109 2.65 4.06 10.92
C ILE A 109 1.74 4.53 9.79
N LYS A 110 1.02 5.65 9.98
CA LYS A 110 0.18 6.28 8.93
C LYS A 110 1.00 6.54 7.67
N LYS A 111 2.16 7.19 7.83
CA LYS A 111 3.11 7.48 6.74
C LYS A 111 3.55 6.21 6.02
N LYS A 112 3.90 5.14 6.75
CA LYS A 112 4.32 3.86 6.17
C LYS A 112 3.20 3.22 5.34
N LEU A 113 1.96 3.21 5.84
CA LEU A 113 0.79 2.69 5.11
C LEU A 113 0.49 3.50 3.85
N ILE A 114 0.53 4.83 3.92
CA ILE A 114 0.30 5.70 2.76
C ILE A 114 1.37 5.46 1.67
N LEU A 115 2.63 5.32 2.07
CA LEU A 115 3.71 4.99 1.13
C LEU A 115 3.54 3.60 0.53
N LEU A 116 3.02 2.63 1.29
CA LEU A 116 2.70 1.30 0.78
C LEU A 116 1.55 1.35 -0.24
N LEU A 117 0.49 2.11 0.02
CA LEU A 117 -0.60 2.35 -0.94
C LEU A 117 -0.08 3.00 -2.22
N LYS A 118 0.80 3.99 -2.10
CA LYS A 118 1.50 4.59 -3.25
C LYS A 118 2.25 3.53 -4.06
N LYS A 119 3.03 2.65 -3.41
CA LYS A 119 3.76 1.58 -4.10
C LYS A 119 2.80 0.62 -4.82
N CYS A 120 1.67 0.32 -4.20
CA CYS A 120 0.63 -0.52 -4.77
C CYS A 120 0.11 0.04 -6.09
N VAL A 121 -0.38 1.29 -6.11
CA VAL A 121 -0.95 1.91 -7.32
C VAL A 121 0.09 2.25 -8.40
N LEU A 122 1.34 2.45 -8.01
CA LEU A 122 2.43 2.80 -8.94
C LEU A 122 3.12 1.61 -9.56
N TYR A 123 2.66 0.41 -9.24
CA TYR A 123 3.23 -0.79 -9.81
C TYR A 123 3.14 -0.72 -11.36
N LYS A 124 4.32 -0.72 -12.01
CA LYS A 124 4.55 -0.51 -13.46
C LYS A 124 4.48 0.91 -14.04
N SER A 125 4.38 1.98 -13.23
CA SER A 125 4.52 3.36 -13.73
C SER A 125 5.98 3.80 -13.99
N ARG A 126 6.97 2.91 -13.85
CA ARG A 126 8.38 3.23 -14.14
C ARG A 126 8.60 3.20 -15.65
N GLU A 127 8.35 4.33 -16.29
CA GLU A 127 9.06 4.82 -17.49
C GLU A 127 9.09 3.99 -18.78
N ASP A 128 8.33 2.90 -18.93
CA ASP A 128 8.09 2.32 -20.25
C ASP A 128 6.91 3.02 -20.94
N ALA A 129 7.17 4.26 -21.35
CA ALA A 129 6.26 5.17 -22.06
C ALA A 129 5.88 4.70 -23.49
N LYS A 130 5.81 3.39 -23.76
CA LYS A 130 5.60 2.86 -25.12
C LYS A 130 4.37 1.99 -25.34
N SER A 131 3.51 1.75 -24.34
CA SER A 131 2.29 1.01 -24.66
C SER A 131 1.15 1.34 -23.71
N GLY A 132 0.20 2.14 -24.21
CA GLY A 132 -1.12 2.36 -23.61
C GLY A 132 -2.01 1.10 -23.57
N SER A 133 -1.46 -0.10 -23.74
CA SER A 133 -2.18 -1.38 -23.67
C SER A 133 -1.58 -2.38 -22.66
N LEU A 134 -0.59 -2.00 -21.84
CA LEU A 134 0.10 -2.94 -20.95
C LEU A 134 -0.80 -3.56 -19.86
N PHE A 135 -1.95 -2.96 -19.55
CA PHE A 135 -2.94 -3.54 -18.63
C PHE A 135 -3.65 -4.78 -19.20
N LEU A 136 -3.67 -4.97 -20.52
CA LEU A 136 -4.18 -6.19 -21.16
C LEU A 136 -3.28 -7.41 -20.96
N GLN A 137 -2.01 -7.23 -20.54
CA GLN A 137 -1.06 -8.34 -20.47
C GLN A 137 -1.17 -9.17 -19.18
N THR A 138 -1.80 -8.64 -18.13
CA THR A 138 -1.82 -9.28 -16.80
C THR A 138 -3.22 -9.19 -16.17
N PRO A 139 -4.20 -9.98 -16.64
CA PRO A 139 -5.61 -9.84 -16.28
C PRO A 139 -5.85 -9.99 -14.77
N SER A 140 -5.14 -10.89 -14.09
CA SER A 140 -5.35 -11.11 -12.65
C SER A 140 -4.97 -9.92 -11.76
N LEU A 141 -4.00 -9.11 -12.18
CA LEU A 141 -3.58 -7.91 -11.44
C LEU A 141 -4.44 -6.70 -11.82
N CYS A 142 -5.00 -6.69 -13.04
CA CYS A 142 -5.99 -5.72 -13.47
C CYS A 142 -7.23 -5.76 -12.56
N GLU A 143 -7.77 -6.96 -12.29
CA GLU A 143 -8.90 -7.14 -11.34
C GLU A 143 -8.58 -6.61 -9.93
N ASP A 144 -7.37 -6.88 -9.44
CA ASP A 144 -6.91 -6.41 -8.14
C ASP A 144 -6.85 -4.87 -8.08
N MET A 145 -6.29 -4.24 -9.12
CA MET A 145 -6.23 -2.78 -9.23
C MET A 145 -7.61 -2.15 -9.37
N LEU A 146 -8.54 -2.82 -10.06
CA LEU A 146 -9.93 -2.37 -10.19
C LEU A 146 -10.63 -2.37 -8.84
N ALA A 147 -10.52 -3.46 -8.10
CA ALA A 147 -11.09 -3.58 -6.75
C ALA A 147 -10.54 -2.50 -5.83
N LEU A 148 -9.21 -2.30 -5.83
CA LEU A 148 -8.56 -1.26 -5.04
C LEU A 148 -9.05 0.14 -5.45
N SER A 149 -9.07 0.44 -6.75
CA SER A 149 -9.42 1.76 -7.27
C SER A 149 -10.86 2.14 -6.94
N ASN A 150 -11.80 1.20 -7.08
CA ASN A 150 -13.21 1.45 -6.73
C ASN A 150 -13.38 1.82 -5.25
N VAL A 151 -12.72 1.08 -4.36
CA VAL A 151 -12.81 1.34 -2.91
C VAL A 151 -12.11 2.65 -2.54
N VAL A 152 -10.93 2.93 -3.10
CA VAL A 152 -10.22 4.20 -2.87
C VAL A 152 -11.11 5.39 -3.27
N LEU A 153 -11.72 5.35 -4.46
CA LEU A 153 -12.57 6.43 -4.93
C LEU A 153 -13.85 6.58 -4.10
N GLN A 154 -14.44 5.47 -3.66
CA GLN A 154 -15.59 5.48 -2.75
C GLN A 154 -15.23 6.16 -1.42
N VAL A 155 -14.08 5.83 -0.82
CA VAL A 155 -13.65 6.39 0.47
C VAL A 155 -13.24 7.86 0.34
N VAL A 156 -12.56 8.25 -0.74
CA VAL A 156 -12.20 9.65 -1.01
C VAL A 156 -13.44 10.53 -1.14
N ASN A 157 -14.50 10.02 -1.77
CA ASN A 157 -15.77 10.75 -1.90
C ASN A 157 -16.44 11.03 -0.54
N LEU A 158 -16.10 10.27 0.51
CA LEU A 158 -16.60 10.47 1.87
C LEU A 158 -15.79 11.52 2.65
N THR A 159 -15.08 12.43 1.99
CA THR A 159 -14.22 13.48 2.58
C THR A 159 -13.08 12.95 3.47
N TRP A 160 -12.72 11.67 3.31
CA TRP A 160 -11.68 10.99 4.10
C TRP A 160 -10.34 11.73 4.10
N LEU A 161 -9.97 12.35 2.98
CA LEU A 161 -8.72 13.12 2.86
C LEU A 161 -8.62 14.27 3.88
N ASN A 162 -9.75 14.84 4.30
CA ASN A 162 -9.79 15.92 5.28
C ASN A 162 -9.47 15.45 6.71
N GLN A 163 -9.53 14.15 6.97
CA GLN A 163 -9.30 13.55 8.29
C GLN A 163 -7.83 13.16 8.51
N ILE A 164 -6.98 13.26 7.49
CA ILE A 164 -5.58 12.81 7.59
C ILE A 164 -4.76 13.93 8.25
N PRO A 165 -4.20 13.70 9.45
CA PRO A 165 -3.39 14.71 10.11
C PRO A 165 -2.10 14.89 9.32
N LEU A 166 -1.95 16.05 8.67
CA LEU A 166 -0.68 16.51 8.14
C LEU A 166 0.11 17.11 9.32
N SER A 167 1.38 16.74 9.50
CA SER A 167 2.19 17.40 10.53
C SER A 167 2.23 18.91 10.25
N GLY A 168 2.12 19.72 11.30
CA GLY A 168 1.80 21.15 11.21
C GLY A 168 2.83 22.07 10.55
N LYS A 169 3.81 21.53 9.79
CA LYS A 169 4.69 22.35 8.96
C LYS A 169 3.98 22.62 7.64
N SER A 170 3.23 23.72 7.59
CA SER A 170 2.63 24.23 6.35
C SER A 170 3.73 24.46 5.31
N SER A 171 3.89 23.49 4.43
CA SER A 171 4.71 23.66 3.23
C SER A 171 3.83 24.32 2.19
N TYR A 172 3.92 25.65 2.11
CA TYR A 172 3.30 26.40 1.03
C TYR A 172 3.98 26.02 -0.30
N PHE A 173 3.17 25.74 -1.32
CA PHE A 173 3.64 25.42 -2.66
C PHE A 173 4.31 26.68 -3.24
N GLY A 174 5.64 26.73 -3.25
CA GLY A 174 6.42 27.87 -3.79
C GLY A 174 7.30 28.63 -2.79
N SER A 175 7.35 28.26 -1.50
CA SER A 175 8.29 28.93 -0.57
C SER A 175 9.70 28.37 -0.69
N SER A 176 10.61 29.19 -1.23
CA SER A 176 12.07 29.02 -1.15
C SER A 176 12.58 29.70 0.12
N GLU A 177 12.21 29.20 1.29
CA GLU A 177 12.79 29.68 2.54
C GLU A 177 13.66 28.60 3.17
N THR A 178 14.98 28.76 2.98
CA THR A 178 16.02 28.08 3.75
C THR A 178 16.03 28.64 5.17
N ALA A 179 15.37 27.98 6.11
CA ALA A 179 15.55 28.30 7.53
C ALA A 179 16.89 27.72 8.03
N PRO A 180 17.71 28.50 8.76
CA PRO A 180 19.00 28.05 9.25
C PRO A 180 18.85 27.24 10.54
N GLY A 181 19.57 26.12 10.63
CA GLY A 181 20.02 25.54 11.90
C GLY A 181 18.94 25.04 12.87
N HIS A 182 18.32 23.89 12.56
CA HIS A 182 17.91 22.93 13.59
C HIS A 182 17.65 21.57 12.94
N ASP A 183 18.21 20.50 13.52
CA ASP A 183 18.12 19.11 13.07
C ASP A 183 16.71 18.72 12.61
N SER A 184 16.46 18.86 11.30
CA SER A 184 15.13 18.70 10.75
C SER A 184 14.90 17.25 10.34
N GLN A 185 14.63 16.41 11.34
CA GLN A 185 13.97 15.11 11.16
C GLN A 185 12.46 15.27 10.86
N GLY A 186 12.08 16.38 10.21
CA GLY A 186 10.74 16.66 9.71
C GLY A 186 10.75 16.56 8.19
N ALA A 187 10.90 15.35 7.66
CA ALA A 187 10.69 15.09 6.24
C ALA A 187 9.25 15.48 5.88
N SER A 188 9.12 16.65 5.26
CA SER A 188 7.90 17.38 4.91
C SER A 188 6.70 16.48 4.56
N ASP A 189 5.54 16.79 5.14
CA ASP A 189 4.23 16.19 4.86
C ASP A 189 3.84 16.24 3.38
N GLN A 190 4.55 17.03 2.57
CA GLN A 190 4.46 17.02 1.12
C GLN A 190 4.64 15.63 0.51
N THR A 191 5.50 14.77 1.08
CA THR A 191 5.68 13.41 0.55
C THR A 191 4.41 12.58 0.73
N VAL A 192 3.74 12.74 1.87
CA VAL A 192 2.51 12.03 2.21
C VAL A 192 1.34 12.57 1.39
N LEU A 193 1.22 13.89 1.28
CA LEU A 193 0.20 14.53 0.46
C LEU A 193 0.35 14.14 -1.01
N ARG A 194 1.56 14.24 -1.58
CA ARG A 194 1.83 13.80 -2.96
C ARG A 194 1.53 12.32 -3.15
N ALA A 195 1.88 11.47 -2.18
CA ALA A 195 1.56 10.05 -2.24
C ALA A 195 0.05 9.80 -2.29
N LEU A 196 -0.73 10.48 -1.44
CA LEU A 196 -2.19 10.39 -1.44
C LEU A 196 -2.80 10.91 -2.74
N SER A 197 -2.42 12.11 -3.19
CA SER A 197 -2.89 12.67 -4.46
C SER A 197 -2.64 11.71 -5.62
N LEU A 198 -1.46 11.09 -5.65
CA LEU A 198 -1.09 10.11 -6.67
C LEU A 198 -1.93 8.83 -6.58
N VAL A 199 -2.24 8.34 -5.38
CA VAL A 199 -3.15 7.21 -5.16
C VAL A 199 -4.53 7.50 -5.73
N VAL A 200 -5.08 8.69 -5.46
CA VAL A 200 -6.39 9.09 -6.00
C VAL A 200 -6.34 9.25 -7.52
N LEU A 201 -5.34 9.94 -8.05
CA LEU A 201 -5.18 10.15 -9.49
C LEU A 201 -5.03 8.82 -10.24
N LYS A 202 -4.23 7.88 -9.72
CA LYS A 202 -4.08 6.55 -10.32
C LYS A 202 -5.35 5.72 -10.26
N ALA A 203 -6.10 5.80 -9.15
CA ALA A 203 -7.40 5.13 -9.06
C ALA A 203 -8.42 5.70 -10.06
N LEU A 204 -8.43 7.03 -10.27
CA LEU A 204 -9.24 7.67 -11.29
C LEU A 204 -8.84 7.25 -12.71
N GLU A 205 -7.54 7.30 -13.03
CA GLU A 205 -7.01 6.87 -14.32
C GLU A 205 -7.45 5.45 -14.65
N PHE A 206 -7.29 4.53 -13.69
CA PHE A 206 -7.66 3.13 -13.85
C PHE A 206 -9.18 2.96 -14.10
N LYS A 207 -10.02 3.66 -13.33
CA LYS A 207 -11.48 3.61 -13.51
C LYS A 207 -11.92 4.13 -14.88
N ILE A 208 -11.30 5.21 -15.37
CA ILE A 208 -11.59 5.78 -16.69
C ILE A 208 -11.18 4.80 -17.79
N GLN A 209 -9.97 4.24 -17.72
CA GLN A 209 -9.48 3.26 -18.69
C GLN A 209 -10.39 2.02 -18.78
N ASN A 210 -10.79 1.47 -17.63
CA ASN A 210 -11.69 0.31 -17.61
C ASN A 210 -13.08 0.63 -18.21
N SER A 211 -13.62 1.82 -17.94
CA SER A 211 -14.90 2.24 -18.52
C SER A 211 -14.85 2.44 -20.04
N ALA A 212 -13.71 2.91 -20.56
CA ALA A 212 -13.51 3.07 -22.00
C ALA A 212 -13.44 1.69 -22.69
N THR A 213 -12.71 0.73 -22.11
CA THR A 213 -12.66 -0.64 -22.64
C THR A 213 -14.01 -1.35 -22.60
N GLU A 214 -14.85 -1.11 -21.58
CA GLU A 214 -16.21 -1.66 -21.52
C GLU A 214 -17.15 -1.05 -22.57
N ALA A 215 -16.92 0.22 -22.96
CA ALA A 215 -17.71 0.91 -23.97
C ALA A 215 -17.37 0.48 -25.41
N GLU A 216 -16.15 0.04 -25.68
CA GLU A 216 -15.72 -0.47 -26.99
C GLU A 216 -16.14 -1.93 -27.26
N ILE A 217 -16.47 -2.69 -26.22
CA ILE A 217 -16.88 -4.10 -26.30
C ILE A 217 -18.42 -4.26 -26.45
N LYS A 218 -19.18 -3.16 -26.36
CA LYS A 218 -20.64 -3.10 -26.57
C LYS A 218 -21.00 -2.65 -27.97
#